data_AF-A0A396S6G4-F1
#
_entry.id   AF-A0A396S6G4-F1
#
_cell.length_a   1.000
_cell.length_b   1.000
_cell.length_c   1.000
_cell.angle_alpha   90.00
_cell.angle_beta   90.00
_cell.angle_gamma   90.00
#
_symmetry.space_group_name_H-M   'P 1'
#
loop_
_entity.id
_entity.type
_entity.pdbx_description
1 polymer ?
#
loop_
_entity_poly.entity_id
_entity_poly.type
_entity_poly.pdbx_seq_one_letter_code
_entity_poly.pdbx_strand_id
1 'polypeptide(L)'
;MAYSSEVGNVNVEILKEKLNVDRKGAEVVFQNEDLFIISPSIQNGSNWFDLRITNLERYYYSGKKGLLLLRHNKHFLIADLNDFSVQLMKKEDMRTTSTGGEHWKFNILVMQDFYTVYNHNNRNLLYNMKYSEAGSLKKEVEKLLRSIKPFKSFSEDDGNNCIKKYDLIDIDNSRMINHINVFLKSKGFYYYEDNIKNLYLTLRTKPFVIISGISGTGKTKIVQLFAEAIGATEENNQFKLIPVRPDWSDSSELLGYTDIKGDFVKGPLTEMLEHAHQNPKKPHFVLLDEMNLARVEYYFSDVLSVMESRKRVDGQITSSTLITVEEESLTIPGNLYIIGTVNMDETTHPFSKKVLDRANTIEFNEIKLMNFGSITNSETVEPVPVSNEVLESSFIHLIDAFASHEKLIRDVSEKLEKINEYLIPIHAQVGYRVRDEICFYMAHNEEGGQLLSPDDAMDFCIMQKILPRIGGMEAVVRPVLNNLKEELSSYPRCTKKIEEMLGRLDVDGFTSFWIS
;
A
#
# COMPACT_ATOMS: atom_id res chain seq x y z
N MET A 1 50.37 9.30 3.19
CA MET A 1 50.16 8.26 4.22
C MET A 1 50.08 8.84 5.64
N ALA A 2 50.77 9.94 5.99
CA ALA A 2 50.73 10.49 7.36
C ALA A 2 49.47 11.30 7.74
N TYR A 3 48.68 11.79 6.77
CA TYR A 3 47.48 12.61 7.05
C TYR A 3 46.19 11.79 7.28
N SER A 4 46.10 10.55 6.79
CA SER A 4 44.92 9.70 7.05
C SER A 4 44.93 9.07 8.45
N SER A 5 46.12 8.94 9.07
CA SER A 5 46.27 8.44 10.44
C SER A 5 45.78 9.44 11.50
N GLU A 6 45.91 10.75 11.27
CA GLU A 6 45.42 11.77 12.21
C GLU A 6 43.88 11.87 12.22
N VAL A 7 43.24 11.87 11.04
CA VAL A 7 41.76 11.91 10.95
C VAL A 7 41.11 10.63 11.48
N GLY A 8 41.74 9.48 11.26
CA GLY A 8 41.30 8.19 11.79
C GLY A 8 41.33 8.12 13.32
N ASN A 9 42.37 8.66 13.98
CA ASN A 9 42.48 8.67 15.43
C ASN A 9 41.45 9.57 16.12
N VAL A 10 41.11 10.72 15.52
CA VAL A 10 40.08 11.63 16.06
C VAL A 10 38.69 10.99 16.04
N ASN A 11 38.38 10.13 15.06
CA ASN A 11 37.10 9.41 15.04
C ASN A 11 37.00 8.37 16.15
N VAL A 12 38.10 7.66 16.43
CA VAL A 12 38.15 6.66 17.50
C VAL A 12 37.89 7.30 18.86
N GLU A 13 38.54 8.43 19.15
CA GLU A 13 38.38 9.14 20.42
C GLU A 13 36.95 9.67 20.61
N ILE A 14 36.37 10.29 19.58
CA ILE A 14 34.99 10.81 19.64
C ILE A 14 33.98 9.68 19.83
N LEU A 15 34.10 8.58 19.09
CA LEU A 15 33.16 7.45 19.22
C LEU A 15 33.30 6.76 20.59
N LYS A 16 34.53 6.62 21.09
CA LYS A 16 34.77 6.05 22.42
C LYS A 16 34.22 6.94 23.53
N GLU A 17 34.48 8.25 23.48
CA GLU A 17 34.02 9.21 24.49
C GLU A 17 32.50 9.41 24.45
N LYS A 18 31.91 9.57 23.26
CA LYS A 18 30.49 9.95 23.13
C LYS A 18 29.54 8.76 23.13
N LEU A 19 29.93 7.61 22.55
CA LEU A 19 29.04 6.45 22.37
C LEU A 19 29.45 5.23 23.20
N ASN A 20 30.54 5.31 23.96
CA ASN A 20 31.04 4.20 24.80
C ASN A 20 31.18 2.88 24.03
N VAL A 21 31.83 2.95 22.86
CA VAL A 21 32.13 1.80 22.00
C VAL A 21 33.64 1.59 21.87
N ASP A 22 34.07 0.34 21.81
CA ASP A 22 35.47 -0.01 21.60
C ASP A 22 35.73 -0.43 20.15
N ARG A 23 36.89 -0.04 19.63
CA ARG A 23 37.36 -0.47 18.31
C ARG A 23 37.71 -1.96 18.36
N LYS A 24 37.17 -2.77 17.44
CA LYS A 24 37.38 -4.22 17.40
C LYS A 24 37.94 -4.67 16.05
N GLY A 25 39.21 -5.07 16.04
CA GLY A 25 39.88 -5.61 14.85
C GLY A 25 40.15 -4.52 13.79
N ALA A 26 39.50 -4.64 12.63
CA ALA A 26 39.71 -3.77 11.47
C ALA A 26 39.46 -2.29 11.80
N GLU A 27 40.08 -1.37 11.05
CA GLU A 27 40.10 0.07 11.39
C GLU A 27 38.74 0.77 11.42
N VAL A 28 37.68 0.09 10.96
CA VAL A 28 36.37 0.67 10.66
C VAL A 28 35.24 0.09 11.51
N VAL A 29 35.49 -0.84 12.44
CA VAL A 29 34.44 -1.49 13.25
C VAL A 29 34.56 -1.13 14.73
N PHE A 30 33.46 -0.64 15.31
CA PHE A 30 33.34 -0.27 16.72
C PHE A 30 32.12 -0.95 17.34
N GLN A 31 32.21 -1.45 18.56
CA GLN A 31 31.08 -2.11 19.21
C GLN A 31 31.16 -2.08 20.73
N ASN A 32 30.01 -2.23 21.37
CA ASN A 32 29.86 -2.54 22.80
C ASN A 32 28.87 -3.71 22.96
N GLU A 33 28.23 -3.89 24.12
CA GLU A 33 27.28 -4.99 24.35
C GLU A 33 26.06 -4.92 23.42
N ASP A 34 25.51 -3.72 23.17
CA ASP A 34 24.24 -3.52 22.46
C ASP A 34 24.38 -3.02 21.01
N LEU A 35 25.53 -2.44 20.67
CA LEU A 35 25.72 -1.65 19.47
C LEU A 35 26.88 -2.16 18.62
N PHE A 36 26.66 -2.20 17.31
CA PHE A 36 27.67 -2.47 16.29
C PHE A 36 27.69 -1.32 15.28
N ILE A 37 28.84 -0.67 15.13
CA ILE A 37 29.02 0.49 14.27
C ILE A 37 30.08 0.17 13.21
N ILE A 38 29.73 0.40 11.94
CA ILE A 38 30.70 0.48 10.86
C ILE A 38 30.94 1.97 10.56
N SER A 39 32.19 2.40 10.67
CA SER A 39 32.61 3.78 10.46
C SER A 39 33.80 3.83 9.50
N PRO A 40 33.55 3.74 8.18
CA PRO A 40 34.61 3.83 7.18
C PRO A 40 35.10 5.28 7.05
N SER A 41 36.37 5.42 6.70
CA SER A 41 36.95 6.74 6.41
C SER A 41 36.53 7.20 5.02
N ILE A 42 35.98 8.41 4.91
CA ILE A 42 35.80 9.07 3.61
C ILE A 42 37.17 9.59 3.19
N GLN A 43 37.68 9.13 2.04
CA GLN A 43 38.97 9.62 1.53
C GLN A 43 38.84 11.12 1.20
N ASN A 44 39.68 11.95 1.82
CA ASN A 44 39.59 13.41 1.72
C ASN A 44 39.56 13.87 0.25
N GLY A 45 38.52 14.61 -0.11
CA GLY A 45 38.35 15.22 -1.44
C GLY A 45 37.54 14.40 -2.46
N SER A 46 37.19 13.15 -2.17
CA SER A 46 36.57 12.27 -3.17
C SER A 46 35.10 11.92 -2.91
N ASN A 47 34.51 12.35 -1.78
CA ASN A 47 33.10 12.10 -1.41
C ASN A 47 32.65 10.65 -1.68
N TRP A 48 33.48 9.67 -1.34
CA TRP A 48 33.13 8.26 -1.50
C TRP A 48 33.71 7.43 -0.35
N PHE A 49 33.08 6.28 -0.10
CA PHE A 49 33.53 5.28 0.85
C PHE A 49 33.14 3.88 0.34
N ASP A 50 33.78 2.85 0.90
CA ASP A 50 33.45 1.45 0.62
C ASP A 50 33.00 0.71 1.89
N LEU A 51 32.15 -0.31 1.70
CA LEU A 51 31.75 -1.24 2.74
C LEU A 51 32.03 -2.66 2.28
N ARG A 52 32.84 -3.38 3.06
CA ARG A 52 33.25 -4.76 2.78
C ARG A 52 32.22 -5.75 3.32
N ILE A 53 31.96 -6.81 2.57
CA ILE A 53 31.03 -7.87 2.99
C ILE A 53 31.42 -8.49 4.33
N THR A 54 32.73 -8.67 4.55
CA THR A 54 33.27 -9.25 5.79
C THR A 54 32.92 -8.45 7.06
N ASN A 55 32.69 -7.13 6.94
CA ASN A 55 32.28 -6.30 8.06
C ASN A 55 30.77 -6.37 8.31
N LEU A 56 29.99 -6.55 7.24
CA LEU A 56 28.54 -6.74 7.31
C LEU A 56 28.18 -8.12 7.86
N GLU A 57 28.90 -9.16 7.44
CA GLU A 57 28.74 -10.51 8.01
C GLU A 57 28.97 -10.48 9.53
N ARG A 58 30.06 -9.85 9.99
CA ARG A 58 30.31 -9.66 11.43
C ARG A 58 29.17 -8.95 12.14
N TYR A 59 28.53 -7.98 11.49
CA TYR A 59 27.35 -7.32 12.02
C TYR A 59 26.15 -8.29 12.11
N TYR A 60 25.84 -9.00 11.02
CA TYR A 60 24.71 -9.93 10.97
C TYR A 60 24.82 -11.07 11.98
N TYR A 61 26.05 -11.55 12.27
CA TYR A 61 26.29 -12.54 13.32
C TYR A 61 26.35 -11.94 14.74
N SER A 62 26.40 -10.62 14.90
CA SER A 62 26.55 -9.98 16.21
C SER A 62 25.26 -9.97 17.05
N GLY A 63 24.09 -10.02 16.41
CA GLY A 63 22.80 -9.87 17.10
C GLY A 63 22.51 -8.46 17.64
N LYS A 64 23.36 -7.46 17.31
CA LYS A 64 23.31 -6.10 17.87
C LYS A 64 22.50 -5.14 17.01
N LYS A 65 22.23 -3.94 17.54
CA LYS A 65 21.75 -2.81 16.73
C LYS A 65 22.88 -2.30 15.84
N GLY A 66 22.60 -2.01 14.58
CA GLY A 66 23.61 -1.64 13.58
C GLY A 66 23.56 -0.16 13.21
N LEU A 67 24.70 0.51 13.20
CA LEU A 67 24.83 1.88 12.67
C LEU A 67 25.93 2.00 11.64
N LEU A 68 25.66 2.76 10.58
CA LEU A 68 26.67 3.31 9.69
C LEU A 68 26.94 4.76 10.08
N LEU A 69 28.20 5.08 10.35
CA LEU A 69 28.59 6.41 10.81
C LEU A 69 29.78 6.96 10.01
N LEU A 70 29.55 8.01 9.23
CA LEU A 70 30.54 8.61 8.35
C LEU A 70 30.89 10.02 8.82
N ARG A 71 32.17 10.39 8.78
CA ARG A 71 32.56 11.77 9.05
C ARG A 71 32.76 12.54 7.75
N HIS A 72 31.89 13.52 7.51
CA HIS A 72 31.99 14.43 6.38
C HIS A 72 32.20 15.86 6.89
N ASN A 73 33.41 16.39 6.72
CA ASN A 73 33.82 17.70 7.24
C ASN A 73 33.56 17.85 8.75
N LYS A 74 32.66 18.77 9.15
CA LYS A 74 32.27 19.03 10.54
C LYS A 74 31.10 18.17 11.01
N HIS A 75 30.48 17.41 10.12
CA HIS A 75 29.27 16.63 10.40
C HIS A 75 29.56 15.13 10.47
N PHE A 76 28.77 14.46 11.29
CA PHE A 76 28.62 13.02 11.32
C PHE A 76 27.34 12.64 10.59
N LEU A 77 27.47 11.85 9.54
CA LEU A 77 26.36 11.24 8.83
C LEU A 77 26.05 9.90 9.49
N ILE A 78 24.77 9.67 9.80
CA ILE A 78 24.29 8.55 10.59
C ILE A 78 23.17 7.86 9.81
N ALA A 79 23.26 6.54 9.72
CA ALA A 79 22.20 5.68 9.17
C ALA A 79 22.04 4.42 10.00
N ASP A 80 20.83 3.84 9.97
CA ASP A 80 20.62 2.46 10.39
C ASP A 80 21.36 1.57 9.38
N LEU A 81 22.26 0.72 9.86
CA LEU A 81 23.09 -0.12 9.00
C LEU A 81 22.28 -1.16 8.23
N ASN A 82 21.20 -1.66 8.81
CA ASN A 82 20.33 -2.65 8.16
C ASN A 82 19.48 -1.98 7.07
N ASP A 83 18.88 -0.85 7.39
CA ASP A 83 18.12 -0.05 6.42
C ASP A 83 19.00 0.40 5.25
N PHE A 84 20.22 0.88 5.56
CA PHE A 84 21.21 1.28 4.56
C PHE A 84 21.64 0.11 3.66
N SER A 85 21.91 -1.07 4.24
CA SER A 85 22.34 -2.23 3.47
C SER A 85 21.23 -2.74 2.55
N VAL A 86 20.00 -2.85 3.05
CA VAL A 86 18.83 -3.27 2.26
C VAL A 86 18.61 -2.35 1.07
N GLN A 87 18.70 -1.03 1.26
CA GLN A 87 18.43 -0.06 0.20
C GLN A 87 19.56 0.06 -0.83
N LEU A 88 20.82 0.00 -0.41
CA LEU A 88 21.96 0.36 -1.27
C LEU A 88 22.87 -0.80 -1.68
N MET A 89 22.78 -2.00 -1.09
CA MET A 89 23.75 -3.10 -1.30
C MET A 89 23.18 -4.28 -2.08
N LYS A 90 22.91 -4.10 -3.37
CA LYS A 90 22.55 -5.22 -4.25
C LYS A 90 23.78 -6.05 -4.63
N LYS A 91 23.65 -7.38 -4.70
CA LYS A 91 24.77 -8.27 -5.08
C LYS A 91 25.40 -7.90 -6.43
N GLU A 92 24.57 -7.56 -7.41
CA GLU A 92 25.00 -7.18 -8.76
C GLU A 92 25.90 -5.93 -8.78
N ASP A 93 25.76 -5.06 -7.77
CA ASP A 93 26.55 -3.84 -7.62
C ASP A 93 27.87 -4.07 -6.85
N MET A 94 28.11 -5.29 -6.36
CA MET A 94 29.28 -5.66 -5.58
C MET A 94 30.51 -5.84 -6.47
N ARG A 95 31.68 -5.42 -5.97
CA ARG A 95 32.96 -5.51 -6.67
C ARG A 95 33.94 -6.36 -5.88
N THR A 96 34.76 -7.10 -6.61
CA THR A 96 35.88 -7.85 -6.04
C THR A 96 37.17 -7.05 -6.26
N THR A 97 37.95 -6.81 -5.22
CA THR A 97 39.29 -6.23 -5.37
C THR A 97 40.24 -7.20 -6.07
N SER A 98 41.38 -6.70 -6.55
CA SER A 98 42.45 -7.53 -7.12
C SER A 98 42.97 -8.62 -6.17
N THR A 99 42.73 -8.48 -4.86
CA THR A 99 43.09 -9.45 -3.82
C THR A 99 41.92 -10.33 -3.38
N GLY A 100 40.80 -10.34 -4.10
CA GLY A 100 39.63 -11.19 -3.79
C GLY A 100 38.66 -10.62 -2.75
N GLY A 101 38.81 -9.36 -2.33
CA GLY A 101 37.94 -8.75 -1.32
C GLY A 101 36.65 -8.18 -1.91
N GLU A 102 35.49 -8.67 -1.48
CA GLU A 102 34.20 -8.20 -1.96
C GLU A 102 33.70 -6.97 -1.17
N HIS A 103 33.24 -5.95 -1.91
CA HIS A 103 32.79 -4.67 -1.34
C HIS A 103 31.80 -3.94 -2.24
N TRP A 104 31.04 -3.04 -1.62
CA TRP A 104 30.26 -2.01 -2.32
C TRP A 104 30.96 -0.67 -2.20
N LYS A 105 30.81 0.17 -3.22
CA LYS A 105 31.34 1.54 -3.25
C LYS A 105 30.20 2.52 -3.34
N PHE A 106 30.26 3.58 -2.54
CA PHE A 106 29.22 4.60 -2.45
C PHE A 106 29.79 5.98 -2.61
N ASN A 107 28.99 6.89 -3.16
CA ASN A 107 29.31 8.30 -3.28
C ASN A 107 28.34 9.14 -2.46
N ILE A 108 28.82 10.29 -1.99
CA ILE A 108 28.05 11.24 -1.19
C ILE A 108 27.81 12.48 -2.04
N LEU A 109 26.54 12.76 -2.28
CA LEU A 109 26.06 13.98 -2.89
C LEU A 109 25.63 14.94 -1.77
N VAL A 110 26.19 16.16 -1.80
CA VAL A 110 25.92 17.19 -0.80
C VAL A 110 25.23 18.36 -1.48
N MET A 111 24.00 18.64 -1.08
CA MET A 111 23.23 19.79 -1.54
C MET A 111 22.76 20.59 -0.33
N GLN A 112 23.43 21.70 -0.05
CA GLN A 112 23.19 22.50 1.17
C GLN A 112 23.33 21.63 2.44
N ASP A 113 22.22 21.41 3.15
CA ASP A 113 22.15 20.61 4.39
C ASP A 113 21.69 19.16 4.17
N PHE A 114 21.51 18.74 2.90
CA PHE A 114 21.11 17.38 2.56
C PHE A 114 22.32 16.53 2.15
N TYR A 115 22.47 15.38 2.79
CA TYR A 115 23.51 14.39 2.53
C TYR A 115 22.89 13.11 1.98
N THR A 116 22.95 12.94 0.66
CA THR A 116 22.41 11.76 -0.02
C THR A 116 23.56 10.86 -0.45
N VAL A 117 23.51 9.60 -0.07
CA VAL A 117 24.45 8.57 -0.51
C VAL A 117 23.85 7.81 -1.67
N TYR A 118 24.65 7.51 -2.69
CA TYR A 118 24.23 6.64 -3.78
C TYR A 118 25.24 5.51 -4.04
N ASN A 119 24.74 4.38 -4.53
CA ASN A 119 25.62 3.28 -4.94
C ASN A 119 26.38 3.68 -6.21
N HIS A 120 27.71 3.55 -6.19
CA HIS A 120 28.58 3.96 -7.30
C HIS A 120 28.24 3.26 -8.62
N ASN A 121 27.86 1.98 -8.55
CA ASN A 121 27.53 1.15 -9.70
C ASN A 121 26.05 1.23 -10.07
N ASN A 122 25.20 1.73 -9.17
CA ASN A 122 23.78 1.92 -9.40
C ASN A 122 23.29 3.25 -8.80
N ARG A 123 23.38 4.31 -9.60
CA ARG A 123 23.08 5.69 -9.16
C ARG A 123 21.61 5.93 -8.80
N ASN A 124 20.72 5.00 -9.14
CA ASN A 124 19.29 5.07 -8.82
C ASN A 124 19.01 4.63 -7.38
N LEU A 125 19.95 3.95 -6.73
CA LEU A 125 19.86 3.62 -5.31
C LEU A 125 20.37 4.80 -4.51
N LEU A 126 19.46 5.51 -3.84
CA LEU A 126 19.73 6.71 -3.06
C LEU A 126 19.32 6.48 -1.60
N TYR A 127 20.11 6.99 -0.67
CA TYR A 127 19.84 6.95 0.77
C TYR A 127 20.12 8.31 1.39
N ASN A 128 19.11 8.89 2.05
CA ASN A 128 19.29 10.16 2.75
C ASN A 128 19.83 9.93 4.16
N MET A 129 21.04 10.40 4.40
CA MET A 129 21.70 10.27 5.70
C MET A 129 21.17 11.35 6.66
N LYS A 130 20.95 10.98 7.92
CA LYS A 130 20.82 11.98 9.00
C LYS A 130 22.20 12.58 9.26
N TYR A 131 22.28 13.86 9.57
CA TYR A 131 23.54 14.48 9.95
C TYR A 131 23.47 15.09 11.36
N SER A 132 24.61 15.12 12.04
CA SER A 132 24.74 15.71 13.38
C SER A 132 26.11 16.38 13.54
N GLU A 133 26.17 17.48 14.27
CA GLU A 133 27.44 18.03 14.72
C GLU A 133 28.05 17.17 15.84
N ALA A 134 29.37 17.21 16.00
CA ALA A 134 30.09 16.41 16.99
C ALA A 134 29.56 16.56 18.44
N GLY A 135 29.12 17.77 18.81
CA GLY A 135 28.57 18.04 20.15
C GLY A 135 27.21 17.37 20.42
N SER A 136 26.41 17.14 19.38
CA SER A 136 25.05 16.60 19.47
C SER A 136 24.95 15.12 19.09
N LEU A 137 26.05 14.51 18.65
CA LEU A 137 26.11 13.15 18.11
C LEU A 137 25.46 12.11 19.04
N LYS A 138 25.79 12.14 20.34
CA LYS A 138 25.25 11.17 21.32
C LYS A 138 23.72 11.19 21.35
N LYS A 139 23.14 12.39 21.41
CA LYS A 139 21.69 12.57 21.48
C LYS A 139 20.97 12.07 20.22
N GLU A 140 21.54 12.35 19.04
CA GLU A 140 20.97 11.90 17.76
C GLU A 140 21.07 10.38 17.60
N VAL A 141 22.21 9.79 18.00
CA VAL A 141 22.37 8.33 18.00
C VAL A 141 21.39 7.67 18.97
N GLU A 142 21.25 8.16 20.19
CA GLU A 142 20.28 7.62 21.16
C GLU A 142 18.83 7.72 20.65
N LYS A 143 18.48 8.83 19.99
CA LYS A 143 17.16 9.01 19.36
C LYS A 143 16.94 7.97 18.26
N LEU A 144 17.94 7.75 17.40
CA LEU A 144 17.86 6.76 16.33
C LEU A 144 17.80 5.32 16.89
N LEU A 145 18.54 5.01 17.95
CA LEU A 145 18.53 3.67 18.55
C LEU A 145 17.18 3.26 19.15
N ARG A 146 16.29 4.22 19.46
CA ARG A 146 14.92 3.93 19.89
C ARG A 146 14.06 3.37 18.75
N SER A 147 14.36 3.70 17.50
CA SER A 147 13.64 3.20 16.33
C SER A 147 14.28 1.94 15.71
N ILE A 148 15.54 1.64 16.02
CA ILE A 148 16.26 0.48 15.47
C ILE A 148 16.00 -0.78 16.30
N LYS A 149 15.63 -1.88 15.63
CA LYS A 149 15.53 -3.23 16.23
C LYS A 149 16.86 -4.00 16.08
N PRO A 150 17.25 -4.86 17.03
CA PRO A 150 18.43 -5.72 16.89
C PRO A 150 18.27 -6.69 15.72
N PHE A 151 19.37 -6.98 15.01
CA PHE A 151 19.37 -7.96 13.93
C PHE A 151 19.24 -9.39 14.48
N LYS A 152 18.37 -10.25 13.92
CA LYS A 152 18.27 -11.66 14.33
C LYS A 152 19.51 -12.41 13.81
N SER A 153 20.38 -12.89 14.71
CA SER A 153 21.59 -13.64 14.34
C SER A 153 21.27 -14.90 13.53
N PHE A 154 22.00 -15.14 12.44
CA PHE A 154 21.95 -16.40 11.69
C PHE A 154 22.60 -17.55 12.49
N SER A 155 22.07 -18.78 12.38
CA SER A 155 22.70 -20.00 12.89
C SER A 155 23.75 -20.55 11.92
N GLU A 156 24.80 -21.18 12.43
CA GLU A 156 25.96 -21.67 11.65
C GLU A 156 25.64 -22.77 10.60
N ASP A 157 24.40 -23.30 10.56
CA ASP A 157 23.95 -24.28 9.55
C ASP A 157 23.43 -23.67 8.23
N ASP A 158 23.35 -22.34 8.10
CA ASP A 158 22.94 -21.64 6.86
C ASP A 158 24.09 -21.47 5.82
N GLY A 159 25.10 -22.34 5.91
CA GLY A 159 26.33 -22.32 5.11
C GLY A 159 26.15 -22.76 3.65
N ASN A 160 25.37 -22.01 2.86
CA ASN A 160 25.56 -21.78 1.42
C ASN A 160 24.44 -20.93 0.75
N ASN A 161 23.59 -20.26 1.52
CA ASN A 161 22.45 -19.52 0.98
C ASN A 161 22.50 -18.01 1.25
N CYS A 162 23.69 -17.42 1.32
CA CYS A 162 23.85 -16.01 1.67
C CYS A 162 23.24 -15.03 0.65
N ILE A 163 22.76 -15.49 -0.52
CA ILE A 163 22.14 -14.60 -1.51
C ILE A 163 21.03 -15.33 -2.29
N LYS A 164 19.76 -15.18 -1.87
CA LYS A 164 18.54 -15.22 -2.72
C LYS A 164 17.23 -14.97 -1.93
N LYS A 165 16.63 -13.79 -2.08
CA LYS A 165 15.27 -13.50 -2.61
C LYS A 165 15.03 -11.99 -2.44
N TYR A 166 14.39 -11.36 -3.44
CA TYR A 166 13.98 -9.96 -3.37
C TYR A 166 13.05 -9.76 -2.17
N ASP A 167 13.55 -9.10 -1.12
CA ASP A 167 12.81 -8.88 0.10
C ASP A 167 11.88 -7.68 -0.06
N LEU A 168 10.61 -7.90 0.28
CA LEU A 168 9.51 -6.95 0.25
C LEU A 168 9.90 -5.67 1.00
N ILE A 169 9.76 -4.50 0.37
CA ILE A 169 10.18 -3.23 0.97
C ILE A 169 9.11 -2.75 1.95
N ASP A 170 9.51 -2.47 3.20
CA ASP A 170 8.70 -1.71 4.16
C ASP A 170 8.74 -0.23 3.75
N ILE A 171 7.65 0.26 3.16
CA ILE A 171 7.54 1.63 2.63
C ILE A 171 6.47 2.36 3.42
N ASP A 172 6.84 3.51 3.99
CA ASP A 172 5.90 4.45 4.59
C ASP A 172 4.78 4.85 3.59
N ASN A 173 3.54 4.94 4.06
CA ASN A 173 2.35 5.11 3.23
C ASN A 173 2.47 6.32 2.28
N SER A 174 3.03 7.44 2.75
CA SER A 174 3.24 8.62 1.91
C SER A 174 4.23 8.37 0.77
N ARG A 175 5.29 7.59 1.01
CA ARG A 175 6.26 7.20 -0.03
C ARG A 175 5.64 6.22 -1.02
N MET A 176 4.78 5.32 -0.55
CA MET A 176 4.05 4.37 -1.39
C MET A 176 3.14 5.10 -2.37
N ILE A 177 2.31 6.03 -1.87
CA ILE A 177 1.41 6.82 -2.69
C ILE A 177 2.20 7.64 -3.72
N ASN A 178 3.31 8.24 -3.31
CA ASN A 178 4.17 8.98 -4.24
C ASN A 178 4.76 8.07 -5.32
N HIS A 179 5.24 6.87 -4.95
CA HIS A 179 5.73 5.87 -5.89
C HIS A 179 4.66 5.47 -6.90
N ILE A 180 3.45 5.13 -6.44
CA ILE A 180 2.32 4.78 -7.29
C ILE A 180 2.00 5.94 -8.25
N ASN A 181 1.90 7.18 -7.74
CA ASN A 181 1.64 8.36 -8.56
C ASN A 181 2.70 8.58 -9.65
N VAL A 182 3.98 8.46 -9.29
CA VAL A 182 5.11 8.59 -10.22
C VAL A 182 5.12 7.45 -11.23
N PHE A 183 4.83 6.23 -10.82
CA PHE A 183 4.72 5.05 -11.69
C PHE A 183 3.62 5.23 -12.74
N LEU A 184 2.40 5.58 -12.31
CA LEU A 184 1.26 5.80 -13.22
C LEU A 184 1.58 6.90 -14.25
N LYS A 185 2.21 8.00 -13.81
CA LYS A 185 2.67 9.09 -14.70
C LYS A 185 3.73 8.61 -15.69
N SER A 186 4.69 7.79 -15.27
CA SER A 186 5.73 7.25 -16.18
C SER A 186 5.15 6.36 -17.28
N LYS A 187 4.01 5.71 -17.00
CA LYS A 187 3.23 4.90 -17.94
C LYS A 187 2.26 5.73 -18.80
N GLY A 188 2.26 7.06 -18.63
CA GLY A 188 1.46 8.00 -19.43
C GLY A 188 0.04 8.24 -18.89
N PHE A 189 -0.30 7.75 -17.69
CA PHE A 189 -1.62 7.94 -17.09
C PHE A 189 -1.57 8.97 -15.97
N TYR A 190 -2.57 9.85 -15.93
CA TYR A 190 -2.69 10.86 -14.89
C TYR A 190 -4.01 10.70 -14.14
N TYR A 191 -3.88 10.56 -12.83
CA TYR A 191 -4.98 10.57 -11.89
C TYR A 191 -4.66 11.58 -10.80
N TYR A 192 -5.71 12.17 -10.20
CA TYR A 192 -5.53 13.02 -9.04
C TYR A 192 -4.99 12.20 -7.88
N GLU A 193 -4.06 12.79 -7.14
CA GLU A 193 -3.42 12.14 -6.01
C GLU A 193 -4.44 11.70 -4.96
N ASP A 194 -5.46 12.51 -4.70
CA ASP A 194 -6.55 12.18 -3.78
C ASP A 194 -7.31 10.93 -4.20
N ASN A 195 -7.49 10.68 -5.50
CA ASN A 195 -8.15 9.46 -5.98
C ASN A 195 -7.25 8.22 -5.82
N ILE A 196 -5.92 8.38 -5.94
CA ILE A 196 -4.96 7.30 -5.67
C ILE A 196 -4.95 6.97 -4.18
N LYS A 197 -4.92 7.99 -3.31
CA LYS A 197 -5.03 7.86 -1.86
C LYS A 197 -6.35 7.20 -1.46
N ASN A 198 -7.45 7.64 -2.06
CA ASN A 198 -8.77 7.06 -1.86
C ASN A 198 -8.77 5.56 -2.23
N LEU A 199 -8.30 5.20 -3.43
CA LEU A 199 -8.21 3.80 -3.84
C LEU A 199 -7.39 2.95 -2.86
N TYR A 200 -6.23 3.47 -2.44
CA TYR A 200 -5.37 2.81 -1.45
C TYR A 200 -6.09 2.58 -0.10
N LEU A 201 -6.71 3.63 0.47
CA LEU A 201 -7.45 3.55 1.73
C LEU A 201 -8.67 2.63 1.62
N THR A 202 -9.36 2.66 0.49
CA THR A 202 -10.51 1.80 0.21
C THR A 202 -10.11 0.32 0.16
N LEU A 203 -9.01 -0.01 -0.54
CA LEU A 203 -8.48 -1.37 -0.59
C LEU A 203 -8.04 -1.85 0.80
N ARG A 204 -7.43 -0.96 1.59
CA ARG A 204 -7.01 -1.25 2.97
C ARG A 204 -8.19 -1.50 3.89
N THR A 205 -9.29 -0.79 3.69
CA THR A 205 -10.52 -0.93 4.46
C THR A 205 -11.27 -2.22 4.13
N LYS A 206 -11.39 -2.55 2.84
CA LYS A 206 -12.17 -3.70 2.39
C LYS A 206 -11.68 -4.26 1.06
N PRO A 207 -11.52 -5.59 0.93
CA PRO A 207 -10.99 -6.21 -0.28
C PRO A 207 -12.01 -6.33 -1.43
N PHE A 208 -13.14 -5.62 -1.39
CA PHE A 208 -14.10 -5.59 -2.50
C PHE A 208 -14.45 -4.16 -2.90
N VAL A 209 -14.03 -3.78 -4.10
CA VAL A 209 -14.17 -2.42 -4.62
C VAL A 209 -14.86 -2.46 -5.98
N ILE A 210 -15.81 -1.56 -6.20
CA ILE A 210 -16.43 -1.30 -7.50
C ILE A 210 -15.91 0.04 -8.00
N ILE A 211 -15.41 0.06 -9.22
CA ILE A 211 -14.92 1.24 -9.91
C ILE A 211 -15.89 1.57 -11.04
N SER A 212 -16.54 2.72 -10.93
CA SER A 212 -17.54 3.19 -11.87
C SER A 212 -17.07 4.44 -12.61
N GLY A 213 -17.65 4.69 -13.78
CA GLY A 213 -17.45 5.91 -14.54
C GLY A 213 -17.75 5.72 -16.02
N ILE A 214 -17.63 6.82 -16.76
CA ILE A 214 -17.86 6.87 -18.22
C ILE A 214 -16.91 5.91 -18.96
N SER A 215 -17.35 5.37 -20.09
CA SER A 215 -16.47 4.54 -20.93
C SER A 215 -15.21 5.32 -21.36
N GLY A 216 -14.07 4.63 -21.40
CA GLY A 216 -12.79 5.25 -21.78
C GLY A 216 -12.10 6.11 -20.71
N THR A 217 -12.60 6.17 -19.46
CA THR A 217 -11.94 6.92 -18.35
C THR A 217 -10.71 6.22 -17.75
N GLY A 218 -10.35 5.04 -18.25
CA GLY A 218 -9.16 4.29 -17.79
C GLY A 218 -9.36 3.53 -16.47
N LYS A 219 -10.59 3.10 -16.16
CA LYS A 219 -10.95 2.32 -14.95
C LYS A 219 -10.14 1.03 -14.80
N THR A 220 -10.08 0.23 -15.87
CA THR A 220 -9.30 -1.02 -15.89
C THR A 220 -7.81 -0.73 -15.73
N LYS A 221 -7.32 0.36 -16.34
CA LYS A 221 -5.91 0.76 -16.29
C LYS A 221 -5.45 1.26 -14.94
N ILE A 222 -6.25 2.02 -14.19
CA ILE A 222 -5.82 2.45 -12.85
C ILE A 222 -5.60 1.26 -11.93
N VAL A 223 -6.46 0.25 -11.96
CA VAL A 223 -6.30 -0.95 -11.11
C VAL A 223 -5.08 -1.76 -11.54
N GLN A 224 -4.93 -1.99 -12.85
CA GLN A 224 -3.78 -2.71 -13.39
C GLN A 224 -2.47 -2.02 -13.03
N LEU A 225 -2.37 -0.70 -13.25
CA LEU A 225 -1.15 0.06 -12.97
C LEU A 225 -0.89 0.23 -11.47
N PHE A 226 -1.94 0.31 -10.65
CA PHE A 226 -1.80 0.33 -9.19
C PHE A 226 -1.19 -0.98 -8.70
N ALA A 227 -1.73 -2.13 -9.15
CA ALA A 227 -1.20 -3.44 -8.81
C ALA A 227 0.24 -3.63 -9.34
N GLU A 228 0.49 -3.24 -10.60
CA GLU A 228 1.81 -3.31 -11.21
C GLU A 228 2.83 -2.45 -10.46
N ALA A 229 2.46 -1.22 -10.04
CA ALA A 229 3.33 -0.33 -9.28
C ALA A 229 3.86 -0.98 -7.99
N ILE A 230 3.04 -1.81 -7.35
CA ILE A 230 3.37 -2.52 -6.10
C ILE A 230 3.86 -3.97 -6.32
N GLY A 231 4.19 -4.32 -7.58
CA GLY A 231 4.79 -5.58 -7.97
C GLY A 231 3.82 -6.75 -8.14
N ALA A 232 2.51 -6.51 -8.15
CA ALA A 232 1.51 -7.52 -8.47
C ALA A 232 1.18 -7.48 -9.97
N THR A 233 1.53 -8.54 -10.72
CA THR A 233 1.41 -8.57 -12.18
C THR A 233 0.77 -9.87 -12.67
N GLU A 234 0.38 -9.91 -13.95
CA GLU A 234 -0.10 -11.15 -14.57
C GLU A 234 1.03 -12.19 -14.69
N GLU A 235 2.25 -11.74 -15.02
CA GLU A 235 3.42 -12.62 -15.22
C GLU A 235 3.79 -13.41 -13.96
N ASN A 236 3.57 -12.83 -12.78
CA ASN A 236 3.83 -13.48 -11.50
C ASN A 236 2.57 -14.06 -10.82
N ASN A 237 1.45 -14.16 -11.55
CA ASN A 237 0.16 -14.67 -11.07
C ASN A 237 -0.39 -13.94 -9.83
N GLN A 238 -0.03 -12.67 -9.63
CA GLN A 238 -0.60 -11.82 -8.57
C GLN A 238 -1.67 -10.86 -9.07
N PHE A 239 -1.88 -10.78 -10.38
CA PHE A 239 -2.99 -10.04 -10.98
C PHE A 239 -3.70 -10.94 -12.00
N LYS A 240 -5.04 -10.93 -12.00
CA LYS A 240 -5.87 -11.62 -12.98
C LYS A 240 -6.98 -10.69 -13.47
N LEU A 241 -6.97 -10.37 -14.76
CA LEU A 241 -8.09 -9.72 -15.45
C LEU A 241 -9.09 -10.80 -15.89
N ILE A 242 -10.36 -10.64 -15.52
CA ILE A 242 -11.45 -11.56 -15.84
C ILE A 242 -12.57 -10.75 -16.50
N PRO A 243 -12.71 -10.81 -17.83
CA PRO A 243 -13.81 -10.15 -18.52
C PRO A 243 -15.12 -10.91 -18.26
N VAL A 244 -16.11 -10.23 -17.68
CA VAL A 244 -17.42 -10.82 -17.39
C VAL A 244 -18.23 -10.93 -18.67
N ARG A 245 -18.94 -12.05 -18.85
CA ARG A 245 -19.80 -12.28 -20.01
C ARG A 245 -21.28 -12.23 -19.63
N PRO A 246 -22.16 -11.79 -20.53
CA PRO A 246 -23.59 -11.61 -20.22
C PRO A 246 -24.33 -12.93 -19.93
N ASP A 247 -23.79 -14.07 -20.35
CA ASP A 247 -24.34 -15.40 -20.11
C ASP A 247 -24.01 -16.00 -18.73
N TRP A 248 -23.21 -15.31 -17.92
CA TRP A 248 -22.88 -15.76 -16.57
C TRP A 248 -24.11 -15.75 -15.65
N SER A 249 -24.58 -16.94 -15.26
CA SER A 249 -25.78 -17.13 -14.42
C SER A 249 -25.50 -17.68 -13.04
N ASP A 250 -24.31 -18.23 -12.78
CA ASP A 250 -23.90 -18.82 -11.52
C ASP A 250 -22.37 -18.75 -11.34
N SER A 251 -21.85 -19.27 -10.24
CA SER A 251 -20.45 -19.16 -9.86
C SER A 251 -19.51 -20.08 -10.65
N SER A 252 -20.01 -20.93 -11.55
CA SER A 252 -19.22 -21.94 -12.26
C SER A 252 -18.09 -21.34 -13.10
N GLU A 253 -18.37 -20.24 -13.80
CA GLU A 253 -17.38 -19.57 -14.67
C GLU A 253 -16.28 -18.86 -13.88
N LEU A 254 -16.55 -18.53 -12.61
CA LEU A 254 -15.62 -17.82 -11.74
C LEU A 254 -14.82 -18.76 -10.83
N LEU A 255 -15.51 -19.70 -10.18
CA LEU A 255 -14.95 -20.64 -9.22
C LEU A 255 -14.59 -22.00 -9.84
N GLY A 256 -15.27 -22.40 -10.90
CA GLY A 256 -15.08 -23.70 -11.55
C GLY A 256 -16.29 -24.63 -11.38
N TYR A 257 -16.23 -25.76 -12.07
CA TYR A 257 -17.30 -26.75 -12.11
C TYR A 257 -16.72 -28.17 -12.21
N THR A 258 -17.50 -29.16 -11.81
CA THR A 258 -17.16 -30.58 -12.05
C THR A 258 -17.64 -30.99 -13.43
N ASP A 259 -16.72 -31.51 -14.25
CA ASP A 259 -17.05 -32.00 -15.58
C ASP A 259 -17.81 -33.34 -15.54
N ILE A 260 -18.20 -33.84 -16.72
CA ILE A 260 -18.93 -35.11 -16.84
C ILE A 260 -18.10 -36.34 -16.47
N LYS A 261 -16.77 -36.23 -16.36
CA LYS A 261 -15.88 -37.31 -15.94
C LYS A 261 -15.71 -37.32 -14.41
N GLY A 262 -16.16 -36.28 -13.73
CA GLY A 262 -15.98 -36.10 -12.29
C GLY A 262 -14.76 -35.27 -11.92
N ASP A 263 -14.02 -34.74 -12.90
CA ASP A 263 -12.84 -33.91 -12.67
C ASP A 263 -13.27 -32.46 -12.42
N PHE A 264 -12.74 -31.83 -11.37
CA PHE A 264 -13.03 -30.44 -11.08
C PHE A 264 -12.18 -29.51 -11.96
N VAL A 265 -12.84 -28.73 -12.82
CA VAL A 265 -12.22 -27.71 -13.67
C VAL A 265 -12.21 -26.41 -12.90
N LYS A 266 -11.01 -25.95 -12.50
CA LYS A 266 -10.82 -24.72 -11.71
C LYS A 266 -11.19 -23.49 -12.52
N GLY A 267 -11.97 -22.60 -11.90
CA GLY A 267 -12.22 -21.25 -12.43
C GLY A 267 -11.06 -20.29 -12.12
N PRO A 268 -11.01 -19.13 -12.80
CA PRO A 268 -9.93 -18.16 -12.65
C PRO A 268 -9.78 -17.60 -11.23
N LEU A 269 -10.87 -17.47 -10.46
CA LEU A 269 -10.79 -17.04 -9.06
C LEU A 269 -10.21 -18.15 -8.17
N THR A 270 -10.51 -19.41 -8.46
CA THR A 270 -9.98 -20.56 -7.73
C THR A 270 -8.47 -20.71 -7.93
N GLU A 271 -7.97 -20.56 -9.16
CA GLU A 271 -6.52 -20.51 -9.43
C GLU A 271 -5.84 -19.40 -8.60
N MET A 272 -6.45 -18.22 -8.55
CA MET A 272 -5.93 -17.10 -7.78
C MET A 272 -5.94 -17.38 -6.28
N LEU A 273 -7.00 -18.02 -5.76
CA LEU A 273 -7.11 -18.38 -4.35
C LEU A 273 -5.99 -19.35 -3.95
N GLU A 274 -5.71 -20.38 -4.75
CA GLU A 274 -4.61 -21.31 -4.49
C GLU A 274 -3.27 -20.57 -4.43
N HIS A 275 -3.00 -19.71 -5.42
CA HIS A 275 -1.76 -18.94 -5.47
C HIS A 275 -1.63 -17.96 -4.30
N ALA A 276 -2.74 -17.36 -3.85
CA ALA A 276 -2.79 -16.45 -2.71
C ALA A 276 -2.51 -17.16 -1.38
N HIS A 277 -3.04 -18.37 -1.16
CA HIS A 277 -2.74 -19.17 0.04
C HIS A 277 -1.28 -19.61 0.08
N GLN A 278 -0.68 -19.94 -1.06
CA GLN A 278 0.73 -20.31 -1.14
C GLN A 278 1.67 -19.11 -0.92
N ASN A 279 1.19 -17.88 -1.09
CA ASN A 279 1.98 -16.65 -1.02
C ASN A 279 1.33 -15.57 -0.11
N PRO A 280 1.08 -15.86 1.18
CA PRO A 280 0.23 -15.02 2.05
C PRO A 280 0.81 -13.62 2.31
N LYS A 281 2.13 -13.43 2.12
CA LYS A 281 2.81 -12.14 2.32
C LYS A 281 2.73 -11.21 1.13
N LYS A 282 2.16 -11.64 0.01
CA LYS A 282 2.11 -10.89 -1.25
C LYS A 282 0.66 -10.53 -1.58
N PRO A 283 0.36 -9.33 -2.07
CA PRO A 283 -0.99 -8.98 -2.47
C PRO A 283 -1.36 -9.64 -3.81
N HIS A 284 -2.62 -10.02 -3.95
CA HIS A 284 -3.22 -10.63 -5.14
C HIS A 284 -4.48 -9.88 -5.55
N PHE A 285 -4.63 -9.60 -6.84
CA PHE A 285 -5.70 -8.77 -7.39
C PHE A 285 -6.50 -9.53 -8.44
N VAL A 286 -7.81 -9.55 -8.28
CA VAL A 286 -8.75 -10.03 -9.30
C VAL A 286 -9.55 -8.84 -9.80
N LEU A 287 -9.47 -8.57 -11.09
CA LEU A 287 -10.22 -7.51 -11.74
C LEU A 287 -11.32 -8.10 -12.61
N LEU A 288 -12.57 -7.96 -12.16
CA LEU A 288 -13.77 -8.32 -12.91
C LEU A 288 -14.13 -7.15 -13.83
N ASP A 289 -13.78 -7.28 -15.11
CA ASP A 289 -14.00 -6.21 -16.08
C ASP A 289 -15.45 -6.24 -16.58
N GLU A 290 -16.08 -5.07 -16.63
CA GLU A 290 -17.50 -4.89 -16.97
C GLU A 290 -18.42 -5.80 -16.13
N MET A 291 -18.18 -5.76 -14.82
CA MET A 291 -18.81 -6.61 -13.80
C MET A 291 -20.34 -6.63 -13.88
N ASN A 292 -20.96 -5.54 -14.35
CA ASN A 292 -22.41 -5.38 -14.48
C ASN A 292 -23.02 -5.86 -15.82
N LEU A 293 -22.23 -6.50 -16.70
CA LEU A 293 -22.76 -7.16 -17.91
C LEU A 293 -23.68 -8.34 -17.57
N ALA A 294 -23.39 -9.03 -16.47
CA ALA A 294 -24.25 -10.07 -15.90
C ALA A 294 -24.77 -9.65 -14.53
N ARG A 295 -25.79 -10.36 -14.03
CA ARG A 295 -26.34 -10.13 -12.68
C ARG A 295 -25.32 -10.57 -11.62
N VAL A 296 -24.63 -9.59 -11.06
CA VAL A 296 -23.55 -9.79 -10.09
C VAL A 296 -24.00 -10.61 -8.89
N GLU A 297 -25.23 -10.41 -8.42
CA GLU A 297 -25.75 -11.19 -7.30
C GLU A 297 -25.92 -12.69 -7.58
N TYR A 298 -25.83 -13.13 -8.84
CA TYR A 298 -25.94 -14.55 -9.22
C TYR A 298 -24.56 -15.20 -9.30
N TYR A 299 -23.71 -14.77 -10.23
CA TYR A 299 -22.41 -15.41 -10.43
C TYR A 299 -21.41 -15.13 -9.29
N PHE A 300 -21.59 -14.03 -8.57
CA PHE A 300 -20.74 -13.64 -7.45
C PHE A 300 -21.36 -13.97 -6.07
N SER A 301 -22.47 -14.71 -6.06
CA SER A 301 -23.28 -14.99 -4.87
C SER A 301 -22.50 -15.65 -3.72
N ASP A 302 -21.73 -16.70 -4.02
CA ASP A 302 -20.93 -17.46 -3.04
C ASP A 302 -19.85 -16.59 -2.41
N VAL A 303 -19.15 -15.80 -3.23
CA VAL A 303 -18.10 -14.87 -2.78
C VAL A 303 -18.71 -13.81 -1.85
N LEU A 304 -19.84 -13.21 -2.24
CA LEU A 304 -20.56 -12.22 -1.42
C LEU A 304 -21.03 -12.78 -0.09
N SER A 305 -21.38 -14.07 -0.03
CA SER A 305 -21.79 -14.75 1.19
C SER A 305 -20.59 -14.99 2.12
N VAL A 306 -19.50 -15.51 1.56
CA VAL A 306 -18.31 -15.90 2.33
C VAL A 306 -17.53 -14.68 2.83
N MET A 307 -17.52 -13.56 2.09
CA MET A 307 -16.92 -12.30 2.55
C MET A 307 -17.46 -11.81 3.90
N GLU A 308 -18.67 -12.21 4.30
CA GLU A 308 -19.26 -11.83 5.58
C GLU A 308 -18.69 -12.57 6.77
N SER A 309 -18.07 -13.72 6.53
CA SER A 309 -17.50 -14.60 7.54
C SER A 309 -16.02 -14.31 7.83
N ARG A 310 -15.49 -13.20 7.30
CA ARG A 310 -14.10 -12.80 7.53
C ARG A 310 -13.79 -12.72 9.02
N LYS A 311 -12.67 -13.33 9.40
CA LYS A 311 -12.20 -13.45 10.78
C LYS A 311 -10.68 -13.53 10.81
N ARG A 312 -10.09 -13.30 11.99
CA ARG A 312 -8.66 -13.50 12.22
C ARG A 312 -8.44 -14.87 12.88
N VAL A 313 -7.58 -15.68 12.29
CA VAL A 313 -7.15 -16.98 12.85
C VAL A 313 -5.62 -16.99 12.80
N ASP A 314 -4.98 -17.24 13.94
CA ASP A 314 -3.52 -17.26 14.08
C ASP A 314 -2.81 -16.01 13.51
N GLY A 315 -3.44 -14.85 13.70
CA GLY A 315 -2.94 -13.55 13.22
C GLY A 315 -3.23 -13.24 11.75
N GLN A 316 -3.70 -14.21 10.96
CA GLN A 316 -4.01 -14.05 9.54
C GLN A 316 -5.51 -13.86 9.30
N ILE A 317 -5.86 -13.03 8.31
CA ILE A 317 -7.25 -12.85 7.91
C ILE A 317 -7.65 -14.00 6.97
N THR A 318 -8.79 -14.62 7.26
CA THR A 318 -9.40 -15.70 6.46
C THR A 318 -10.93 -15.60 6.53
N SER A 319 -11.65 -16.48 5.85
CA SER A 319 -13.11 -16.59 5.87
C SER A 319 -13.54 -18.03 6.13
N SER A 320 -14.85 -18.29 6.13
CA SER A 320 -15.38 -19.65 5.89
C SER A 320 -14.90 -20.18 4.53
N THR A 321 -14.97 -21.50 4.34
CA THR A 321 -14.67 -22.16 3.06
C THR A 321 -15.55 -21.59 1.96
N LEU A 322 -14.91 -21.16 0.87
CA LEU A 322 -15.56 -20.70 -0.35
C LEU A 322 -15.79 -21.86 -1.32
N ILE A 323 -14.77 -22.70 -1.49
CA ILE A 323 -14.84 -23.87 -2.38
C ILE A 323 -13.89 -24.96 -1.89
N THR A 324 -14.24 -26.22 -2.12
CA THR A 324 -13.37 -27.37 -1.84
C THR A 324 -12.92 -27.96 -3.18
N VAL A 325 -11.61 -28.08 -3.37
CA VAL A 325 -10.99 -28.62 -4.58
C VAL A 325 -10.06 -29.75 -4.17
N GLU A 326 -10.28 -30.96 -4.69
CA GLU A 326 -9.40 -32.12 -4.40
C GLU A 326 -9.13 -32.33 -2.89
N GLU A 327 -10.17 -32.20 -2.06
CA GLU A 327 -10.13 -32.28 -0.59
C GLU A 327 -9.51 -31.06 0.13
N GLU A 328 -8.93 -30.09 -0.59
CA GLU A 328 -8.46 -28.83 -0.03
C GLU A 328 -9.58 -27.78 0.03
N SER A 329 -9.82 -27.23 1.22
CA SER A 329 -10.82 -26.17 1.42
C SER A 329 -10.18 -24.79 1.26
N LEU A 330 -10.55 -24.08 0.21
CA LEU A 330 -10.06 -22.73 -0.08
C LEU A 330 -10.96 -21.68 0.58
N THR A 331 -10.33 -20.74 1.28
CA THR A 331 -10.99 -19.59 1.94
C THR A 331 -10.67 -18.28 1.21
N ILE A 332 -11.28 -17.15 1.56
CA ILE A 332 -10.85 -15.83 1.06
C ILE A 332 -9.75 -15.30 2.00
N PRO A 333 -8.47 -15.27 1.56
CA PRO A 333 -7.38 -14.86 2.44
C PRO A 333 -7.30 -13.33 2.61
N GLY A 334 -6.48 -12.88 3.55
CA GLY A 334 -6.21 -11.47 3.85
C GLY A 334 -5.59 -10.68 2.70
N ASN A 335 -4.91 -11.37 1.78
CA ASN A 335 -4.12 -10.80 0.70
C ASN A 335 -4.80 -10.83 -0.67
N LEU A 336 -6.07 -11.22 -0.76
CA LEU A 336 -6.84 -11.18 -2.00
C LEU A 336 -7.73 -9.94 -2.04
N TYR A 337 -7.61 -9.15 -3.11
CA TYR A 337 -8.42 -7.97 -3.40
C TYR A 337 -9.20 -8.21 -4.69
N ILE A 338 -10.52 -8.04 -4.64
CA ILE A 338 -11.41 -8.19 -5.79
C ILE A 338 -11.93 -6.80 -6.17
N ILE A 339 -11.74 -6.43 -7.43
CA ILE A 339 -12.17 -5.14 -7.96
C ILE A 339 -13.06 -5.40 -9.17
N GLY A 340 -14.20 -4.71 -9.26
CA GLY A 340 -15.08 -4.74 -10.42
C GLY A 340 -15.10 -3.41 -11.14
N THR A 341 -15.02 -3.38 -12.48
CA THR A 341 -15.26 -2.15 -13.26
C THR A 341 -16.69 -2.10 -13.79
N VAL A 342 -17.24 -0.89 -13.89
CA VAL A 342 -18.61 -0.64 -14.31
C VAL A 342 -18.65 0.55 -15.25
N ASN A 343 -19.29 0.39 -16.40
CA ASN A 343 -19.61 1.50 -17.30
C ASN A 343 -20.99 2.07 -16.92
N MET A 344 -21.05 3.36 -16.57
CA MET A 344 -22.29 4.03 -16.13
C MET A 344 -23.22 4.34 -17.31
N ASP A 345 -22.66 4.59 -18.49
CA ASP A 345 -23.39 5.09 -19.67
C ASP A 345 -24.26 4.00 -20.34
N GLU A 346 -23.96 2.73 -20.03
CA GLU A 346 -24.55 1.57 -20.70
C GLU A 346 -25.21 0.59 -19.71
N THR A 347 -25.29 0.92 -18.41
CA THR A 347 -25.55 -0.09 -17.34
C THR A 347 -26.71 -1.04 -17.66
N THR A 348 -26.37 -2.30 -17.94
CA THR A 348 -27.31 -3.38 -18.32
C THR A 348 -28.09 -3.93 -17.13
N HIS A 349 -27.44 -4.09 -15.98
CA HIS A 349 -28.07 -4.58 -14.75
C HIS A 349 -27.74 -3.69 -13.55
N PRO A 350 -28.75 -3.14 -12.84
CA PRO A 350 -28.52 -2.35 -11.64
C PRO A 350 -28.01 -3.25 -10.50
N PHE A 351 -27.13 -2.69 -9.66
CA PHE A 351 -26.64 -3.40 -8.48
C PHE A 351 -27.73 -3.56 -7.41
N SER A 352 -27.87 -4.79 -6.89
CA SER A 352 -28.72 -5.02 -5.72
C SER A 352 -28.10 -4.41 -4.45
N LYS A 353 -28.94 -4.05 -3.47
CA LYS A 353 -28.48 -3.60 -2.14
C LYS A 353 -27.51 -4.60 -1.50
N LYS A 354 -27.70 -5.90 -1.76
CA LYS A 354 -26.79 -6.97 -1.29
C LYS A 354 -25.36 -6.76 -1.77
N VAL A 355 -25.16 -6.41 -3.05
CA VAL A 355 -23.83 -6.15 -3.61
C VAL A 355 -23.26 -4.85 -3.03
N LEU A 356 -24.05 -3.77 -3.02
CA LEU A 356 -23.59 -2.45 -2.57
C LEU A 356 -23.23 -2.40 -1.08
N ASP A 357 -23.93 -3.17 -0.24
CA ASP A 357 -23.58 -3.29 1.17
C ASP A 357 -22.20 -3.96 1.37
N ARG A 358 -21.73 -4.73 0.38
CA ARG A 358 -20.48 -5.49 0.46
C ARG A 358 -19.32 -4.83 -0.28
N ALA A 359 -19.57 -3.88 -1.16
CA ALA A 359 -18.54 -3.15 -1.92
C ALA A 359 -18.34 -1.71 -1.43
N ASN A 360 -17.15 -1.17 -1.69
CA ASN A 360 -16.91 0.28 -1.76
C ASN A 360 -17.01 0.74 -3.21
N THR A 361 -17.70 1.84 -3.50
CA THR A 361 -17.88 2.31 -4.89
C THR A 361 -17.10 3.58 -5.18
N ILE A 362 -16.04 3.51 -5.99
CA ILE A 362 -15.26 4.68 -6.40
C ILE A 362 -15.70 5.11 -7.81
N GLU A 363 -15.95 6.40 -8.01
CA GLU A 363 -16.30 6.98 -9.30
C GLU A 363 -15.10 7.71 -9.93
N PHE A 364 -14.69 7.33 -11.13
CA PHE A 364 -13.63 7.96 -11.92
C PHE A 364 -14.20 8.59 -13.19
N ASN A 365 -14.62 9.86 -13.07
CA ASN A 365 -15.17 10.63 -14.18
C ASN A 365 -14.22 11.72 -14.69
N GLU A 366 -13.16 12.05 -13.95
CA GLU A 366 -12.30 13.17 -14.30
C GLU A 366 -11.16 12.74 -15.24
N ILE A 367 -11.29 13.07 -16.52
CA ILE A 367 -10.25 12.84 -17.55
C ILE A 367 -9.51 14.16 -17.81
N LYS A 368 -8.19 14.17 -17.60
CA LYS A 368 -7.32 15.27 -18.06
C LYS A 368 -6.62 14.90 -19.36
N LEU A 369 -7.17 15.35 -20.48
CA LEU A 369 -6.60 15.09 -21.82
C LEU A 369 -5.32 15.89 -22.11
N MET A 370 -5.16 17.07 -21.49
CA MET A 370 -4.06 18.00 -21.78
C MET A 370 -2.76 17.71 -21.02
N ASN A 371 -2.56 16.49 -20.51
CA ASN A 371 -1.40 16.16 -19.70
C ASN A 371 -0.22 15.59 -20.52
N PHE A 372 0.26 16.36 -21.51
CA PHE A 372 1.39 15.95 -22.37
C PHE A 372 2.75 15.99 -21.64
N GLY A 373 2.86 16.70 -20.52
CA GLY A 373 4.11 16.86 -19.78
C GLY A 373 4.68 15.57 -19.18
N SER A 374 3.82 14.57 -18.88
CA SER A 374 4.25 13.24 -18.43
C SER A 374 4.79 12.37 -19.57
N ILE A 375 4.43 12.65 -20.82
CA ILE A 375 4.87 11.89 -22.00
C ILE A 375 6.28 12.34 -22.42
N THR A 376 6.64 13.60 -22.16
CA THR A 376 7.91 14.19 -22.62
C THR A 376 9.10 13.97 -21.68
N ASN A 377 8.88 13.57 -20.42
CA ASN A 377 9.90 13.36 -19.39
C ASN A 377 9.72 12.01 -18.64
N SER A 378 9.56 10.90 -19.36
CA SER A 378 9.42 9.58 -18.70
C SER A 378 10.78 8.91 -18.51
N GLU A 379 11.39 9.09 -17.34
CA GLU A 379 12.32 8.08 -16.83
C GLU A 379 11.50 6.82 -16.51
N THR A 380 12.01 5.65 -16.90
CA THR A 380 11.35 4.37 -16.62
C THR A 380 11.35 4.11 -15.12
N VAL A 381 10.16 4.08 -14.50
CA VAL A 381 9.99 3.75 -13.09
C VAL A 381 9.67 2.26 -12.98
N GLU A 382 10.52 1.52 -12.27
CA GLU A 382 10.31 0.09 -12.04
C GLU A 382 9.26 -0.16 -10.94
N PRO A 383 8.48 -1.25 -11.04
CA PRO A 383 7.65 -1.74 -9.94
C PRO A 383 8.43 -1.93 -8.65
N VAL A 384 7.77 -1.71 -7.51
CA VAL A 384 8.33 -2.03 -6.20
C VAL A 384 7.49 -3.14 -5.58
N PRO A 385 8.00 -4.38 -5.47
CA PRO A 385 7.29 -5.46 -4.80
C PRO A 385 7.12 -5.17 -3.30
N VAL A 386 5.87 -5.14 -2.84
CA VAL A 386 5.52 -4.83 -1.45
C VAL A 386 4.88 -6.01 -0.75
N SER A 387 4.99 -6.03 0.59
CA SER A 387 4.23 -7.01 1.38
C SER A 387 2.76 -6.65 1.43
N ASN A 388 1.90 -7.65 1.55
CA ASN A 388 0.47 -7.45 1.80
C ASN A 388 0.20 -6.62 3.05
N GLU A 389 1.13 -6.54 4.01
CA GLU A 389 1.01 -5.69 5.21
C GLU A 389 0.68 -4.22 4.88
N VAL A 390 1.06 -3.71 3.69
CA VAL A 390 0.75 -2.32 3.29
C VAL A 390 -0.71 -2.11 2.89
N LEU A 391 -1.44 -3.18 2.54
CA LEU A 391 -2.85 -3.13 2.13
C LEU A 391 -3.76 -3.93 3.08
N GLU A 392 -3.20 -4.77 3.96
CA GLU A 392 -4.03 -5.56 4.87
C GLU A 392 -4.70 -4.65 5.89
N SER A 393 -6.01 -4.84 6.07
CA SER A 393 -6.76 -4.14 7.11
C SER A 393 -6.20 -4.47 8.50
N SER A 394 -6.03 -3.45 9.31
CA SER A 394 -5.69 -3.61 10.73
C SER A 394 -6.89 -4.10 11.55
N PHE A 395 -8.13 -3.93 11.05
CA PHE A 395 -9.37 -4.17 11.78
C PHE A 395 -10.32 -5.12 11.04
N ILE A 396 -11.04 -5.98 11.78
CA ILE A 396 -12.13 -6.80 11.22
C ILE A 396 -13.46 -6.42 11.87
N HIS A 397 -13.46 -6.15 13.17
CA HIS A 397 -14.62 -5.74 13.93
C HIS A 397 -14.42 -4.35 14.52
N LEU A 398 -15.51 -3.58 14.70
CA LEU A 398 -15.42 -2.21 15.23
C LEU A 398 -14.73 -2.17 16.59
N ILE A 399 -14.92 -3.20 17.42
CA ILE A 399 -14.29 -3.29 18.74
C ILE A 399 -12.75 -3.28 18.67
N ASP A 400 -12.17 -3.82 17.59
CA ASP A 400 -10.72 -3.82 17.35
C ASP A 400 -10.21 -2.39 17.14
N ALA A 401 -10.94 -1.60 16.36
CA ALA A 401 -10.61 -0.21 16.07
C ALA A 401 -10.95 0.71 17.25
N PHE A 402 -11.99 0.40 18.01
CA PHE A 402 -12.45 1.21 19.14
C PHE A 402 -11.39 1.34 20.23
N ALA A 403 -10.59 0.29 20.44
CA ALA A 403 -9.52 0.30 21.44
C ALA A 403 -8.44 1.36 21.17
N SER A 404 -8.18 1.70 19.90
CA SER A 404 -7.14 2.65 19.48
C SER A 404 -7.69 3.98 18.95
N HIS A 405 -8.94 4.02 18.49
CA HIS A 405 -9.53 5.16 17.78
C HIS A 405 -10.91 5.57 18.32
N GLU A 406 -11.17 5.40 19.63
CA GLU A 406 -12.48 5.65 20.26
C GLU A 406 -13.08 7.01 19.88
N LYS A 407 -12.32 8.11 20.03
CA LYS A 407 -12.81 9.46 19.75
C LYS A 407 -13.26 9.60 18.29
N LEU A 408 -12.40 9.19 17.35
CA LEU A 408 -12.69 9.24 15.92
C LEU A 408 -13.95 8.43 15.58
N ILE A 409 -14.11 7.24 16.16
CA ILE A 409 -15.27 6.39 15.91
C ILE A 409 -16.56 7.01 16.44
N ARG A 410 -16.51 7.66 17.61
CA ARG A 410 -17.66 8.40 18.17
C ARG A 410 -18.04 9.57 17.26
N ASP A 411 -17.07 10.40 16.90
CA ASP A 411 -17.29 11.57 16.05
C ASP A 411 -17.89 11.17 14.68
N VAL A 412 -17.36 10.11 14.05
CA VAL A 412 -17.88 9.56 12.79
C VAL A 412 -19.30 9.01 12.99
N SER A 413 -19.55 8.26 14.06
CA SER A 413 -20.86 7.66 14.31
C SER A 413 -21.94 8.71 14.55
N GLU A 414 -21.64 9.79 15.26
CA GLU A 414 -22.55 10.93 15.48
C GLU A 414 -22.91 11.62 14.15
N LYS A 415 -21.93 11.80 13.24
CA LYS A 415 -22.20 12.32 11.90
C LYS A 415 -23.11 11.39 11.09
N LEU A 416 -22.88 10.08 11.16
CA LEU A 416 -23.70 9.08 10.46
C LEU A 416 -25.13 8.99 11.03
N GLU A 417 -25.31 9.22 12.33
CA GLU A 417 -26.63 9.25 12.96
C GLU A 417 -27.48 10.41 12.42
N LYS A 418 -26.90 11.61 12.27
CA LYS A 418 -27.56 12.75 11.63
C LYS A 418 -27.94 12.47 10.18
N ILE A 419 -27.01 11.92 9.39
CA ILE A 419 -27.29 11.54 8.00
C ILE A 419 -28.43 10.51 7.92
N ASN A 420 -28.49 9.58 8.87
CA ASN A 420 -29.52 8.54 8.92
C ASN A 420 -30.94 9.08 9.05
N GLU A 421 -31.14 10.20 9.76
CA GLU A 421 -32.46 10.83 9.90
C GLU A 421 -33.07 11.16 8.53
N TYR A 422 -32.25 11.64 7.59
CA TYR A 422 -32.68 11.99 6.24
C TYR A 422 -32.90 10.77 5.33
N LEU A 423 -32.29 9.62 5.63
CA LEU A 423 -32.37 8.41 4.81
C LEU A 423 -33.57 7.50 5.15
N ILE A 424 -34.27 7.76 6.26
CA ILE A 424 -35.44 6.99 6.71
C ILE A 424 -36.54 6.89 5.64
N PRO A 425 -36.95 7.98 4.94
CA PRO A 425 -38.09 7.94 4.01
C PRO A 425 -37.91 6.99 2.82
N ILE A 426 -36.66 6.69 2.45
CA ILE A 426 -36.31 5.80 1.32
C ILE A 426 -35.80 4.43 1.77
N HIS A 427 -35.85 4.13 3.08
CA HIS A 427 -35.31 2.89 3.65
C HIS A 427 -33.86 2.62 3.21
N ALA A 428 -33.04 3.68 3.25
CA ALA A 428 -31.62 3.64 2.85
C ALA A 428 -30.68 3.90 4.03
N GLN A 429 -31.15 3.73 5.28
CA GLN A 429 -30.34 3.99 6.46
C GLN A 429 -29.02 3.19 6.44
N VAL A 430 -27.97 3.82 6.94
CA VAL A 430 -26.65 3.25 7.24
C VAL A 430 -26.81 2.27 8.40
N GLY A 431 -26.55 0.99 8.12
CA GLY A 431 -26.48 -0.06 9.13
C GLY A 431 -25.07 -0.21 9.72
N TYR A 432 -24.93 -1.11 10.69
CA TYR A 432 -23.68 -1.33 11.43
C TYR A 432 -22.49 -1.61 10.52
N ARG A 433 -22.64 -2.47 9.50
CA ARG A 433 -21.54 -2.78 8.58
C ARG A 433 -21.01 -1.53 7.86
N VAL A 434 -21.92 -0.69 7.36
CA VAL A 434 -21.51 0.51 6.61
C VAL A 434 -20.84 1.51 7.55
N ARG A 435 -21.35 1.68 8.77
CA ARG A 435 -20.69 2.48 9.81
C ARG A 435 -19.29 1.96 10.08
N ASP A 436 -19.14 0.66 10.32
CA ASP A 436 -17.85 0.06 10.67
C ASP A 436 -16.82 0.26 9.56
N GLU A 437 -17.22 0.11 8.30
CA GLU A 437 -16.36 0.37 7.13
C GLU A 437 -15.91 1.83 7.04
N ILE A 438 -16.83 2.79 7.24
CA ILE A 438 -16.47 4.21 7.26
C ILE A 438 -15.49 4.50 8.41
N CYS A 439 -15.74 3.93 9.59
CA CYS A 439 -14.84 4.05 10.74
C CYS A 439 -13.45 3.46 10.45
N PHE A 440 -13.36 2.28 9.83
CA PHE A 440 -12.10 1.66 9.44
C PHE A 440 -11.34 2.50 8.42
N TYR A 441 -12.02 3.03 7.40
CA TYR A 441 -11.40 3.93 6.43
C TYR A 441 -10.80 5.17 7.11
N MET A 442 -11.56 5.80 7.99
CA MET A 442 -11.12 7.00 8.72
C MET A 442 -9.94 6.68 9.66
N ALA A 443 -9.97 5.53 10.35
CA ALA A 443 -8.86 5.07 11.17
C ALA A 443 -7.61 4.76 10.33
N HIS A 444 -7.75 4.09 9.19
CA HIS A 444 -6.63 3.84 8.28
C HIS A 444 -6.03 5.12 7.68
N ASN A 445 -6.85 6.15 7.46
CA ASN A 445 -6.37 7.47 7.07
C ASN A 445 -5.51 8.09 8.19
N GLU A 446 -5.92 7.98 9.46
CA GLU A 446 -5.17 8.46 10.61
C GLU A 446 -3.85 7.68 10.81
N GLU A 447 -3.90 6.34 10.78
CA GLU A 447 -2.71 5.48 10.83
C GLU A 447 -1.74 5.74 9.66
N GLY A 448 -2.29 6.13 8.52
CA GLY A 448 -1.55 6.51 7.31
C GLY A 448 -0.81 7.85 7.40
N GLY A 449 -0.93 8.57 8.53
CA GLY A 449 -0.37 9.90 8.69
C GLY A 449 -1.25 11.00 8.07
N GLN A 450 -2.57 10.80 8.02
CA GLN A 450 -3.55 11.70 7.41
C GLN A 450 -3.27 11.90 5.91
N LEU A 451 -3.31 10.80 5.15
CA LEU A 451 -3.09 10.82 3.69
C LEU A 451 -4.05 11.81 2.99
N LEU A 452 -5.29 11.85 3.46
CA LEU A 452 -6.32 12.83 3.14
C LEU A 452 -6.67 13.66 4.36
N SER A 453 -7.17 14.88 4.15
CA SER A 453 -7.76 15.65 5.25
C SER A 453 -8.97 14.89 5.82
N PRO A 454 -9.32 15.04 7.12
CA PRO A 454 -10.47 14.36 7.70
C PRO A 454 -11.79 14.64 6.96
N ASP A 455 -11.97 15.86 6.45
CA ASP A 455 -13.17 16.22 5.70
C ASP A 455 -13.17 15.62 4.28
N ASP A 456 -12.03 15.59 3.59
CA ASP A 456 -11.91 14.90 2.29
C ASP A 456 -12.12 13.39 2.43
N ALA A 457 -11.56 12.77 3.48
CA ALA A 457 -11.74 11.36 3.77
C ALA A 457 -13.22 11.03 4.03
N MET A 458 -13.92 11.88 4.80
CA MET A 458 -15.35 11.71 5.05
C MET A 458 -16.19 11.92 3.79
N ASP A 459 -15.86 12.93 2.98
CA ASP A 459 -16.50 13.19 1.67
C ASP A 459 -16.42 11.95 0.77
N PHE A 460 -15.23 11.34 0.67
CA PHE A 460 -15.04 10.09 -0.06
C PHE A 460 -15.85 8.92 0.54
N CYS A 461 -15.89 8.76 1.86
CA CYS A 461 -16.66 7.69 2.50
C CYS A 461 -18.16 7.79 2.20
N ILE A 462 -18.74 8.99 2.33
CA ILE A 462 -20.16 9.22 2.08
C ILE A 462 -20.49 8.97 0.60
N MET A 463 -19.64 9.47 -0.30
CA MET A 463 -19.74 9.25 -1.74
C MET A 463 -19.67 7.75 -2.11
N GLN A 464 -18.84 6.96 -1.42
CA GLN A 464 -18.63 5.54 -1.73
C GLN A 464 -19.67 4.59 -1.12
N LYS A 465 -20.25 4.94 0.03
CA LYS A 465 -21.07 4.02 0.83
C LYS A 465 -22.53 4.44 1.00
N ILE A 466 -22.82 5.73 0.96
CA ILE A 466 -24.15 6.26 1.28
C ILE A 466 -24.88 6.63 -0.01
N LEU A 467 -24.31 7.52 -0.81
CA LEU A 467 -24.96 8.01 -2.04
C LEU A 467 -25.29 6.90 -3.06
N PRO A 468 -24.50 5.82 -3.23
CA PRO A 468 -24.81 4.76 -4.18
C PRO A 468 -26.10 3.97 -3.88
N ARG A 469 -26.62 4.12 -2.65
CA ARG A 469 -27.86 3.47 -2.19
C ARG A 469 -29.09 4.34 -2.42
N ILE A 470 -28.91 5.58 -2.90
CA ILE A 470 -29.97 6.54 -3.15
C ILE A 470 -30.36 6.47 -4.64
N GLY A 471 -31.63 6.20 -4.89
CA GLY A 471 -32.22 6.21 -6.22
C GLY A 471 -33.71 5.94 -6.17
N GLY A 472 -34.46 6.48 -7.13
CA GLY A 472 -35.91 6.41 -7.13
C GLY A 472 -36.59 7.57 -7.86
N MET A 473 -37.91 7.60 -7.75
CA MET A 473 -38.76 8.63 -8.33
C MET A 473 -38.66 9.95 -7.55
N GLU A 474 -38.86 11.05 -8.27
CA GLU A 474 -38.76 12.42 -7.75
C GLU A 474 -39.51 12.65 -6.44
N ALA A 475 -40.79 12.25 -6.37
CA ALA A 475 -41.66 12.51 -5.23
C ALA A 475 -41.13 11.98 -3.90
N VAL A 476 -40.30 10.93 -3.94
CA VAL A 476 -39.72 10.28 -2.77
C VAL A 476 -38.29 10.75 -2.51
N VAL A 477 -37.49 10.91 -3.57
CA VAL A 477 -36.04 11.13 -3.46
C VAL A 477 -35.65 12.60 -3.36
N ARG A 478 -36.39 13.53 -4.00
CA ARG A 478 -36.05 14.96 -4.00
C ARG A 478 -35.94 15.55 -2.58
N PRO A 479 -36.88 15.30 -1.64
CA PRO A 479 -36.77 15.85 -0.28
C PRO A 479 -35.52 15.33 0.44
N VAL A 480 -35.18 14.06 0.25
CA VAL A 480 -33.98 13.44 0.84
C VAL A 480 -32.71 14.09 0.30
N LEU A 481 -32.61 14.28 -1.02
CA LEU A 481 -31.45 14.91 -1.65
C LEU A 481 -31.28 16.37 -1.24
N ASN A 482 -32.37 17.14 -1.12
CA ASN A 482 -32.29 18.53 -0.66
C ASN A 482 -31.76 18.62 0.78
N ASN A 483 -32.28 17.80 1.69
CA ASN A 483 -31.82 17.78 3.08
C ASN A 483 -30.35 17.34 3.18
N LEU A 484 -29.96 16.32 2.41
CA LEU A 484 -28.56 15.87 2.34
C LEU A 484 -27.65 16.94 1.74
N LYS A 485 -28.11 17.72 0.75
CA LYS A 485 -27.33 18.81 0.17
C LYS A 485 -26.97 19.86 1.23
N GLU A 486 -27.92 20.20 2.10
CA GLU A 486 -27.69 21.15 3.19
C GLU A 486 -26.73 20.58 4.24
N GLU A 487 -26.99 19.36 4.73
CA GLU A 487 -26.16 18.67 5.72
C GLU A 487 -24.73 18.44 5.23
N LEU A 488 -24.56 18.14 3.94
CA LEU A 488 -23.28 17.78 3.33
C LEU A 488 -22.61 18.94 2.59
N SER A 489 -23.05 20.18 2.83
CA SER A 489 -22.55 21.38 2.15
C SER A 489 -21.04 21.63 2.32
N SER A 490 -20.43 21.08 3.37
CA SER A 490 -18.97 21.13 3.59
C SER A 490 -18.19 20.08 2.79
N TYR A 491 -18.87 19.16 2.09
CA TYR A 491 -18.27 18.05 1.36
C TYR A 491 -18.51 18.24 -0.16
N PRO A 492 -17.51 18.78 -0.89
CA PRO A 492 -17.70 19.21 -2.27
C PRO A 492 -18.08 18.09 -3.24
N ARG A 493 -17.51 16.87 -3.08
CA ARG A 493 -17.77 15.76 -4.01
C ARG A 493 -19.20 15.24 -3.83
N CYS A 494 -19.62 15.04 -2.58
CA CYS A 494 -21.01 14.68 -2.26
C CYS A 494 -22.00 15.73 -2.76
N THR A 495 -21.72 17.02 -2.50
CA THR A 495 -22.60 18.11 -2.94
C THR A 495 -22.75 18.14 -4.45
N LYS A 496 -21.64 18.04 -5.19
CA LYS A 496 -21.66 17.98 -6.66
C LYS A 496 -22.49 16.80 -7.17
N LYS A 497 -22.30 15.59 -6.61
CA LYS A 497 -23.07 14.41 -7.03
C LYS A 497 -24.56 14.55 -6.72
N ILE A 498 -24.92 15.11 -5.57
CA ILE A 498 -26.32 15.37 -5.20
C ILE A 498 -26.94 16.37 -6.18
N GLU A 499 -26.21 17.41 -6.59
CA GLU A 499 -26.67 18.36 -7.61
C GLU A 499 -26.90 17.70 -8.97
N GLU A 500 -25.99 16.82 -9.40
CA GLU A 500 -26.17 16.01 -10.61
C GLU A 500 -27.44 15.16 -10.51
N MET A 501 -27.65 14.49 -9.38
CA MET A 501 -28.83 13.65 -9.14
C MET A 501 -30.14 14.45 -9.11
N LEU A 502 -30.14 15.64 -8.51
CA LEU A 502 -31.29 16.56 -8.49
C LEU A 502 -31.60 17.09 -9.89
N GLY A 503 -30.57 17.46 -10.66
CA GLY A 503 -30.74 17.90 -12.05
C GLY A 503 -31.40 16.83 -12.91
N ARG A 504 -31.09 15.54 -12.70
CA ARG A 504 -31.79 14.45 -13.39
C ARG A 504 -33.23 14.27 -12.97
N LEU A 505 -33.55 14.51 -11.70
CA LEU A 505 -34.96 14.50 -11.28
C LEU A 505 -35.78 15.56 -12.02
N ASP A 506 -35.19 16.73 -12.29
CA ASP A 506 -35.85 17.80 -13.06
C ASP A 506 -36.13 17.40 -14.52
N VAL A 507 -35.27 16.56 -15.12
CA VAL A 507 -35.36 16.17 -16.54
C VAL A 507 -36.15 14.88 -16.74
N ASP A 508 -35.84 13.85 -15.96
CA ASP A 508 -36.30 12.46 -16.18
C ASP A 508 -37.36 12.01 -15.17
N GLY A 509 -37.58 12.75 -14.08
CA GLY A 509 -38.47 12.35 -12.98
C GLY A 509 -37.97 11.16 -12.15
N PHE A 510 -36.78 10.65 -12.47
CA PHE A 510 -36.10 9.53 -11.80
C PHE A 510 -34.60 9.84 -11.69
N THR A 511 -33.99 9.41 -10.60
CA THR A 511 -32.53 9.55 -10.42
C THR A 511 -31.94 8.32 -9.75
N SER A 512 -30.67 8.08 -10.04
CA SER A 512 -29.85 7.04 -9.41
C SER A 512 -28.40 7.51 -9.46
N PHE A 513 -27.65 7.16 -8.42
CA PHE A 513 -26.20 7.37 -8.39
C PHE A 513 -25.50 6.79 -9.64
N TRP A 514 -26.03 5.67 -10.15
CA TRP A 514 -25.44 4.84 -11.19
C TRP A 514 -25.72 5.27 -12.63
N ILE A 515 -26.58 6.25 -12.81
CA ILE A 515 -26.86 6.82 -14.13
C ILE A 515 -25.84 7.95 -14.34
N SER A 516 -25.36 8.16 -15.56
CA SER A 516 -24.54 9.31 -15.98
C SER A 516 -25.35 10.37 -16.72
#